data_AF-A0A1F8JTM0-F1
#
_entry.id   AF-A0A1F8JTM0-F1
#
_cell.length_a   1.000
_cell.length_b   1.000
_cell.length_c   1.000
_cell.angle_alpha   90.00
_cell.angle_beta   90.00
_cell.angle_gamma   90.00
#
_symmetry.space_group_name_H-M   'P 1'
#
loop_
_entity.id
_entity.type
_entity.pdbx_description
1 polymer ?
#
loop_
_entity_poly.entity_id
_entity_poly.type
_entity_poly.pdbx_seq_one_letter_code
_entity_poly.pdbx_strand_id
1 'polypeptide(L)'
;MNSKIFGIIMLLAAAKGFSTSFSFGESIDDIDQKQLIELITENNEYCTDKMIGGRIYLKPDQIYPSREGVFLRINQFDLVRLSCVYSDDEGCYIIP
;
A
#
# COMPACT_ATOMS: atom_id res chain seq x y z
N MET A 1 14.78 2.97 64.59
CA MET A 1 15.39 2.63 63.29
C MET A 1 14.69 1.42 62.74
N ASN A 2 13.91 1.56 61.67
CA ASN A 2 13.69 0.56 60.64
C ASN A 2 12.93 1.22 59.49
N SER A 3 13.71 1.52 58.45
CA SER A 3 13.29 2.05 57.16
C SER A 3 12.31 1.11 56.46
N LYS A 4 11.30 1.69 55.80
CA LYS A 4 11.08 1.61 54.34
C LYS A 4 9.61 1.95 54.07
N ILE A 5 9.35 3.25 54.02
CA ILE A 5 8.21 3.84 53.32
C ILE A 5 8.59 3.88 51.83
N PHE A 6 7.58 3.86 50.97
CA PHE A 6 7.59 4.17 49.53
C PHE A 6 8.09 3.07 48.61
N GLY A 7 7.20 2.61 47.72
CA GLY A 7 7.67 1.98 46.48
C GLY A 7 6.76 0.98 45.80
N ILE A 8 5.43 1.15 45.77
CA ILE A 8 4.59 0.36 44.84
C ILE A 8 3.47 1.25 44.24
N ILE A 9 3.83 2.39 43.66
CA ILE A 9 2.96 3.15 42.75
C ILE A 9 3.82 3.69 41.60
N MET A 10 4.46 2.82 40.80
CA MET A 10 5.06 3.25 39.52
C MET A 10 5.51 2.05 38.67
N LEU A 11 4.58 1.22 38.18
CA LEU A 11 4.93 0.22 37.17
C LEU A 11 3.80 0.02 36.16
N LEU A 12 3.29 1.13 35.60
CA LEU A 12 2.31 1.13 34.50
C LEU A 12 2.72 2.04 33.32
N ALA A 13 3.99 2.46 33.25
CA ALA A 13 4.49 3.35 32.21
C ALA A 13 5.50 2.63 31.30
N ALA A 14 5.07 1.59 30.58
CA ALA A 14 5.85 1.07 29.45
C ALA A 14 5.01 0.26 28.44
N ALA A 15 3.69 0.49 28.34
CA ALA A 15 3.00 0.16 27.10
C ALA A 15 3.36 1.26 26.10
N LYS A 16 4.55 1.15 25.48
CA LYS A 16 4.89 1.89 24.27
C LYS A 16 3.92 1.44 23.20
N GLY A 17 2.76 2.08 23.16
CA GLY A 17 1.87 2.02 22.01
C GLY A 17 2.67 2.50 20.82
N PHE A 18 3.13 1.56 20.00
CA PHE A 18 3.50 1.84 18.63
C PHE A 18 2.21 2.30 17.95
N SER A 19 1.93 3.61 18.02
CA SER A 19 0.98 4.24 17.10
C SER A 19 1.64 4.21 15.73
N THR A 20 1.51 3.08 15.03
CA THR A 20 1.70 3.05 13.58
C THR A 20 0.55 3.85 12.99
N SER A 21 0.76 5.16 12.82
CA SER A 21 -0.08 5.99 11.98
C SER A 21 0.04 5.43 10.57
N PHE A 22 -0.90 4.57 10.18
CA PHE A 22 -1.08 4.20 8.79
C PHE A 22 -1.69 5.41 8.09
N SER A 23 -0.83 6.29 7.58
CA SER A 23 -1.26 7.20 6.52
C SER A 23 -1.47 6.31 5.31
N PHE A 24 -2.71 5.90 5.09
CA PHE A 24 -3.10 5.50 3.75
C PHE A 24 -2.86 6.74 2.90
N GLY A 25 -1.89 6.68 1.98
CA GLY A 25 -1.68 7.75 1.00
C GLY A 25 -3.02 8.12 0.37
N GLU A 26 -3.16 9.38 -0.06
CA GLU A 26 -4.40 9.85 -0.67
C GLU A 26 -4.86 8.83 -1.70
N SER A 27 -6.03 8.22 -1.46
CA SER A 27 -6.68 7.42 -2.49
C SER A 27 -7.06 8.41 -3.58
N ILE A 28 -6.30 8.40 -4.66
CA ILE A 28 -6.59 9.28 -5.78
C ILE A 28 -7.76 8.63 -6.53
N ASP A 29 -8.96 8.85 -6.00
CA ASP A 29 -10.18 8.12 -6.35
C ASP A 29 -10.73 8.48 -7.74
N ASP A 30 -10.17 9.51 -8.39
CA ASP A 30 -10.55 9.98 -9.73
C ASP A 30 -9.32 10.39 -10.57
N ILE A 31 -8.36 9.47 -10.70
CA ILE A 31 -7.29 9.63 -11.71
C ILE A 31 -7.82 9.23 -13.08
N ASP A 32 -7.65 10.13 -14.06
CA ASP A 32 -7.90 9.81 -15.46
C ASP A 32 -7.02 8.63 -15.90
N GLN A 33 -7.55 7.71 -16.72
CA GLN A 33 -6.84 6.48 -17.10
C GLN A 33 -5.44 6.79 -17.67
N LYS A 34 -5.29 7.87 -18.43
CA LYS A 34 -3.99 8.28 -18.97
C LYS A 34 -2.99 8.65 -17.86
N GLN A 35 -3.43 9.40 -16.86
CA GLN A 35 -2.60 9.78 -15.71
C GLN A 35 -2.23 8.56 -14.86
N LEU A 36 -3.13 7.57 -14.74
CA LEU A 36 -2.82 6.31 -14.05
C LEU A 36 -1.69 5.56 -14.76
N ILE A 37 -1.75 5.48 -16.09
CA ILE A 37 -0.71 4.83 -16.89
C ILE A 37 0.61 5.60 -16.81
N GLU A 38 0.57 6.93 -16.84
CA GLU A 38 1.76 7.77 -16.63
C GLU A 38 2.42 7.48 -15.27
N LEU A 39 1.65 7.46 -14.18
CA LEU A 39 2.16 7.15 -12.83
C LEU A 39 2.75 5.74 -12.72
N ILE A 40 2.09 4.74 -13.31
CA ILE A 40 2.58 3.35 -13.32
C ILE A 40 3.87 3.25 -14.14
N THR A 41 3.96 3.99 -15.24
CA THR A 41 5.16 4.02 -16.08
C THR A 41 6.33 4.72 -15.38
N GLU A 42 6.08 5.82 -14.68
CA GLU A 42 7.08 6.52 -13.88
C GLU A 42 7.60 5.69 -12.70
N ASN A 43 6.77 4.81 -12.15
CA ASN A 43 7.11 3.93 -11.03
C ASN A 43 7.20 2.45 -11.44
N ASN A 44 7.58 2.19 -12.70
CA ASN A 44 7.59 0.86 -13.30
C ASN A 44 8.35 -0.17 -12.44
N GLU A 45 9.55 0.18 -12.00
CA GLU A 45 10.40 -0.72 -11.19
C GLU A 45 9.74 -1.18 -9.89
N TYR A 46 8.80 -0.40 -9.35
CA TYR A 46 8.13 -0.72 -8.10
C TYR A 46 6.92 -1.62 -8.33
N CYS A 47 6.04 -1.25 -9.27
CA CYS A 47 4.71 -1.83 -9.40
C CYS A 47 4.50 -2.73 -10.64
N THR A 48 5.42 -2.71 -11.60
CA THR A 48 5.36 -3.53 -12.82
C THR A 48 6.29 -4.73 -12.70
N ASP A 49 5.79 -5.92 -13.06
CA ASP A 49 6.56 -7.15 -13.15
C ASP A 49 7.18 -7.30 -14.56
N LYS A 50 6.34 -7.23 -15.59
CA LYS A 50 6.74 -7.41 -16.99
C LYS A 50 5.77 -6.72 -17.95
N MET A 51 6.24 -6.48 -19.18
CA MET A 51 5.42 -5.93 -20.26
C MET A 51 5.42 -6.88 -21.45
N ILE A 52 4.25 -7.41 -21.81
CA ILE A 52 4.10 -8.40 -22.89
C ILE A 52 2.89 -8.04 -23.75
N GLY A 53 3.08 -7.90 -25.07
CA GLY A 53 1.98 -7.74 -26.02
C GLY A 53 1.09 -6.51 -25.75
N GLY A 54 1.66 -5.41 -25.26
CA GLY A 54 0.90 -4.21 -24.90
C GLY A 54 0.17 -4.29 -23.55
N ARG A 55 0.45 -5.32 -22.74
CA ARG A 55 -0.08 -5.45 -21.37
C ARG A 55 1.00 -5.12 -20.36
N ILE A 56 0.63 -4.42 -19.30
CA ILE A 56 1.49 -4.14 -18.15
C ILE A 56 1.07 -5.09 -17.03
N TYR A 57 1.89 -6.12 -16.79
CA TYR A 57 1.67 -7.06 -15.70
C TYR A 57 2.14 -6.45 -14.38
N LEU A 58 1.26 -6.47 -13.39
CA LEU A 58 1.46 -5.84 -12.10
C LEU A 58 2.10 -6.84 -11.13
N LYS A 59 2.98 -6.35 -10.26
CA LYS A 59 3.58 -7.21 -9.24
C LYS A 59 2.52 -7.65 -8.22
N PRO A 60 2.35 -8.96 -7.95
CA PRO A 60 1.29 -9.45 -7.09
C PRO A 60 1.32 -8.92 -5.65
N ASP A 61 2.50 -8.66 -5.11
CA ASP A 61 2.71 -8.11 -3.75
C ASP A 61 2.34 -6.63 -3.63
N GLN A 62 2.12 -5.96 -4.75
CA GLN A 62 1.70 -4.56 -4.81
C GLN A 62 0.19 -4.39 -5.06
N ILE A 63 -0.55 -5.48 -5.24
CA ILE A 63 -2.00 -5.47 -5.51
C ILE A 63 -2.77 -5.77 -4.22
N TYR A 64 -3.69 -4.87 -3.87
CA TYR A 64 -4.48 -4.94 -2.64
C TYR A 64 -5.98 -4.97 -2.97
N PRO A 65 -6.63 -6.14 -2.92
CA PRO A 65 -8.07 -6.23 -3.08
C PRO A 65 -8.78 -5.73 -1.81
N SER A 66 -9.85 -4.95 -1.98
CA SER A 66 -10.69 -4.45 -0.90
C SER A 66 -12.18 -4.51 -1.28
N ARG A 67 -13.08 -4.14 -0.34
CA ARG A 67 -14.53 -4.03 -0.62
C ARG A 67 -14.86 -2.92 -1.63
N GLU A 68 -13.97 -1.95 -1.79
CA GLU A 68 -14.16 -0.78 -2.63
C GLU A 68 -13.57 -0.99 -4.03
N GLY A 69 -12.66 -1.95 -4.21
CA GLY A 69 -12.06 -2.26 -5.49
C GLY A 69 -10.69 -2.89 -5.36
N VAL A 70 -9.90 -2.79 -6.42
CA VAL A 70 -8.51 -3.24 -6.43
C VAL A 70 -7.60 -2.02 -6.39
N PHE A 71 -6.64 -2.03 -5.49
CA PHE A 71 -5.67 -0.95 -5.33
C PHE A 71 -4.28 -1.43 -5.71
N LEU A 72 -3.50 -0.55 -6.34
CA LEU A 72 -2.10 -0.76 -6.65
C LEU A 72 -1.27 0.15 -5.77
N ARG A 73 -0.29 -0.42 -5.09
CA ARG A 73 0.77 0.35 -4.47
C ARG A 73 1.78 0.72 -5.55
N ILE A 74 1.80 2.00 -5.94
CA ILE A 74 2.69 2.48 -7.02
C ILE A 74 4.08 2.84 -6.50
N ASN A 75 4.22 3.16 -5.21
CA ASN A 75 5.50 3.41 -4.54
C ASN A 75 5.38 3.10 -3.04
N GLN A 76 6.35 3.48 -2.20
CA GLN A 76 6.31 3.14 -0.77
C GLN A 76 5.09 3.71 -0.01
N PHE A 77 4.51 4.81 -0.47
CA PHE A 77 3.51 5.59 0.27
C PHE A 77 2.13 5.58 -0.39
N ASP A 78 2.09 5.56 -1.73
CA ASP A 78 0.88 5.84 -2.50
C ASP A 78 0.16 4.58 -2.96
N LEU A 79 -1.16 4.59 -2.74
CA LEU A 79 -2.10 3.58 -3.20
C LEU A 79 -3.07 4.23 -4.18
N VAL A 80 -3.16 3.68 -5.38
CA VAL A 80 -4.09 4.16 -6.40
C VAL A 80 -5.12 3.08 -6.69
N ARG A 81 -6.39 3.47 -6.77
CA ARG A 81 -7.46 2.56 -7.15
C ARG A 81 -7.36 2.27 -8.64
N LEU A 82 -7.32 0.99 -9.00
CA LEU A 82 -7.33 0.54 -10.38
C LEU A 82 -8.76 0.53 -10.90
N SER A 83 -9.00 1.25 -11.98
CA SER A 83 -10.30 1.30 -12.66
C SER A 83 -10.60 0.00 -13.40
N CYS A 84 -9.59 -0.58 -14.06
CA CYS A 84 -9.70 -1.85 -14.76
C CYS A 84 -8.47 -2.73 -14.48
N VAL A 85 -8.70 -3.95 -14.00
CA VAL A 85 -7.69 -5.00 -13.87
C VAL A 85 -8.20 -6.27 -14.52
N TYR A 86 -7.32 -6.91 -15.27
CA TYR A 86 -7.54 -8.21 -15.89
C TYR A 86 -6.58 -9.24 -15.30
N SER A 87 -6.86 -10.52 -15.54
CA SER A 87 -5.99 -11.61 -15.12
C SER A 87 -5.94 -12.70 -16.18
N ASP A 88 -4.77 -13.28 -16.39
CA ASP A 88 -4.55 -14.49 -17.18
C ASP A 88 -3.51 -15.40 -16.49
N ASP A 89 -3.02 -16.42 -17.20
CA ASP A 89 -2.03 -17.39 -16.67
C ASP A 89 -0.69 -16.76 -16.29
N GLU A 90 -0.38 -15.56 -16.81
CA GLU A 90 0.86 -14.83 -16.54
C GLU A 90 0.74 -13.86 -15.35
N GLY A 91 -0.48 -13.58 -14.89
CA GLY A 91 -0.77 -12.76 -13.71
C GLY A 91 -1.84 -11.69 -13.94
N CYS A 92 -1.90 -10.71 -13.02
CA CYS A 92 -2.79 -9.55 -13.13
C CYS A 92 -2.15 -8.48 -14.03
N TYR A 93 -2.94 -7.88 -14.92
CA TYR A 93 -2.45 -6.86 -15.85
C TYR A 93 -3.45 -5.74 -16.09
N ILE A 94 -2.93 -4.63 -16.61
CA ILE A 94 -3.70 -3.51 -17.15
C ILE A 94 -3.34 -3.27 -18.61
N ILE A 95 -4.24 -2.59 -19.30
CA ILE A 95 -4.07 -2.18 -20.70
C ILE A 95 -3.91 -0.66 -20.72
N PRO A 96 -2.77 -0.13 -21.21
CA PRO A 96 -2.53 1.29 -21.34
C PRO A 96 -3.43 1.97 -22.38
#